data_AF-A0A102D8P2-F1
#
_entry.id   AF-A0A102D8P2-F1
#
_cell.length_a   1.000
_cell.length_b   1.000
_cell.length_c   1.000
_cell.angle_alpha   90.00
_cell.angle_beta   90.00
_cell.angle_gamma   90.00
#
_symmetry.space_group_name_H-M   'P 1'
#
loop_
_entity.id
_entity.type
_entity.pdbx_description
1 polymer ?
#
loop_
_entity_poly.entity_id
_entity_poly.type
_entity_poly.pdbx_seq_one_letter_code
_entity_poly.pdbx_strand_id
1 'polypeptide(L)'
;MVVAWAVWRTSRSLGIISDDVEYAPVDAVAIISHSKGHREALTEFADAYCAWYQFHLEIYRQGKSGNLSSQETDELRQLIDRRDAARRALIDITPV
;
A
#
# COMPACT_ATOMS: atom_id res chain seq x y z
N MET A 1 -2.61 1.66 21.02
CA MET A 1 -1.57 0.62 20.80
C MET A 1 -1.91 -0.35 19.66
N VAL A 2 -3.07 -1.02 19.64
CA VAL A 2 -3.40 -2.03 18.60
C VAL A 2 -3.44 -1.45 17.19
N VAL A 3 -4.05 -0.28 16.99
CA VAL A 3 -4.14 0.38 15.67
C VAL A 3 -2.75 0.79 15.16
N ALA A 4 -1.89 1.35 16.02
CA ALA A 4 -0.53 1.73 15.65
C ALA A 4 0.34 0.51 15.29
N TRP A 5 0.18 -0.60 16.03
CA TRP A 5 0.85 -1.86 15.71
C TRP A 5 0.35 -2.46 14.38
N ALA A 6 -0.96 -2.40 14.12
CA ALA A 6 -1.53 -2.85 12.85
C ALA A 6 -1.01 -2.03 11.67
N VAL A 7 -1.02 -0.70 11.80
CA VAL A 7 -0.47 0.22 10.78
C VAL A 7 1.02 -0.05 10.55
N TRP A 8 1.82 -0.16 11.61
CA TRP A 8 3.26 -0.47 11.49
C TRP A 8 3.51 -1.81 10.81
N ARG A 9 2.82 -2.87 11.23
CA ARG A 9 2.96 -4.20 10.65
C ARG A 9 2.55 -4.22 9.18
N THR A 10 1.45 -3.55 8.83
CA THR A 10 0.98 -3.44 7.45
C THR A 10 1.97 -2.64 6.60
N SER A 11 2.41 -1.47 7.04
CA SER A 11 3.42 -0.65 6.34
C SER A 11 4.74 -1.40 6.12
N ARG A 12 5.16 -2.22 7.09
CA ARG A 12 6.33 -3.11 6.95
C ARG A 12 6.10 -4.22 5.93
N SER A 13 4.97 -4.94 6.02
CA SER A 13 4.64 -6.01 5.05
C SER A 13 4.51 -5.50 3.61
N LEU A 14 4.21 -4.21 3.45
CA LEU A 14 4.06 -3.55 2.16
C LEU A 14 5.36 -2.88 1.67
N GLY A 15 6.47 -3.04 2.39
CA GLY A 15 7.78 -2.48 2.02
C GLY A 15 7.80 -0.94 1.98
N ILE A 16 6.91 -0.30 2.75
CA ILE A 16 6.90 1.16 2.92
C ILE A 16 8.02 1.56 3.90
N ILE A 17 8.31 0.70 4.89
CA ILE A 17 9.34 0.89 5.91
C ILE A 17 10.38 -0.23 5.76
N SER A 18 11.67 0.13 5.80
CA SER A 18 12.81 -0.81 5.73
C SER A 18 12.83 -1.79 6.91
N ASP A 19 13.35 -3.00 6.68
CA ASP A 19 13.55 -4.03 7.71
C ASP A 19 14.58 -3.64 8.79
N ASP A 20 15.38 -2.61 8.53
CA ASP A 20 16.50 -2.22 9.39
C ASP A 20 16.11 -1.23 10.51
N VAL A 21 14.83 -0.82 10.59
CA VAL A 21 14.36 0.18 11.56
C VAL A 21 13.27 -0.42 12.46
N GLU A 22 13.72 -1.08 13.54
CA GLU A 22 12.92 -1.32 14.74
C GLU A 22 12.68 0.00 15.49
N TYR A 23 11.92 0.93 14.91
CA TYR A 23 11.37 2.05 15.67
C TYR A 23 10.20 2.64 14.91
N ALA A 24 8.99 2.47 15.42
CA ALA A 24 8.01 3.53 15.24
C ALA A 24 8.51 4.66 16.16
N PRO A 25 8.86 5.85 15.64
CA PRO A 25 9.15 7.01 16.48
C PRO A 25 8.09 7.14 17.58
N VAL A 26 8.50 7.44 18.82
CA VAL A 26 7.58 7.55 19.97
C VAL A 26 6.46 8.56 19.69
N ASP A 27 6.73 9.51 18.82
CA ASP A 27 5.87 10.55 18.30
C ASP A 27 5.24 10.24 16.92
N ALA A 28 5.43 9.06 16.33
CA ALA A 28 4.87 8.70 15.02
C ALA A 28 3.36 8.92 14.94
N VAL A 29 2.63 8.60 16.01
CA VAL A 29 1.18 8.85 16.10
C VAL A 29 0.88 10.36 16.07
N ALA A 30 1.71 11.17 16.72
CA ALA A 30 1.57 12.63 16.69
C ALA A 30 1.96 13.18 15.31
N ILE A 31 3.05 12.74 14.72
CA ILE A 31 3.50 13.17 13.39
C ILE A 31 2.41 12.86 12.35
N ILE A 32 1.88 11.64 12.36
CA ILE A 32 0.82 11.20 11.43
C ILE A 32 -0.49 11.96 11.70
N SER A 33 -0.86 12.20 12.97
CA SER A 33 -2.12 12.89 13.29
C SER A 33 -2.13 14.37 12.90
N HIS A 34 -0.96 15.00 12.82
CA HIS A 34 -0.81 16.38 12.35
C HIS A 34 -0.53 16.49 10.84
N SER A 35 -0.26 15.37 10.16
CA SER A 35 -0.02 15.33 8.72
C SER A 35 -1.33 15.43 7.94
N LYS A 36 -1.62 16.62 7.43
CA LYS A 36 -2.84 16.90 6.66
C LYS A 36 -2.89 16.02 5.40
N GLY A 37 -3.99 15.30 5.21
CA GLY A 37 -4.16 14.40 4.06
C GLY A 37 -3.62 12.98 4.27
N HIS A 38 -2.97 12.71 5.42
CA HIS A 38 -2.34 11.40 5.65
C HIS A 38 -3.35 10.26 5.72
N ARG A 39 -4.49 10.49 6.37
CA ARG A 39 -5.54 9.46 6.45
C ARG A 39 -6.07 9.13 5.06
N GLU A 40 -6.33 10.14 4.25
CA GLU A 40 -6.87 10.01 2.90
C GLU A 40 -5.89 9.27 1.99
N ALA A 41 -4.60 9.62 2.01
CA ALA A 41 -3.61 8.92 1.20
C ALA A 41 -3.35 7.48 1.67
N LEU A 42 -3.41 7.22 2.98
CA LEU A 42 -3.31 5.87 3.51
C LEU A 42 -4.50 5.01 3.06
N THR A 43 -5.71 5.58 3.08
CA THR A 43 -6.90 4.92 2.55
C THR A 43 -6.77 4.65 1.05
N GLU A 44 -6.35 5.63 0.25
CA GLU A 44 -6.16 5.43 -1.19
C GLU A 44 -5.12 4.35 -1.49
N PHE A 45 -4.02 4.33 -0.75
CA PHE A 45 -3.02 3.28 -0.90
C PHE A 45 -3.56 1.89 -0.51
N ALA A 46 -4.31 1.80 0.58
CA ALA A 46 -4.95 0.54 0.98
C ALA A 46 -5.94 0.04 -0.08
N ASP A 47 -6.78 0.93 -0.62
CA ASP A 47 -7.75 0.61 -1.65
C ASP A 47 -7.08 0.18 -2.96
N ALA A 48 -6.02 0.87 -3.38
CA ALA A 48 -5.25 0.51 -4.56
C ALA A 48 -4.55 -0.85 -4.41
N TYR A 49 -3.99 -1.13 -3.22
CA TYR A 49 -3.40 -2.43 -2.92
C TYR A 49 -4.44 -3.55 -2.92
N CYS A 50 -5.60 -3.33 -2.30
CA CYS A 50 -6.70 -4.30 -2.28
C CYS A 50 -7.18 -4.63 -3.70
N ALA A 51 -7.35 -3.63 -4.57
CA ALA A 51 -7.75 -3.85 -5.96
C ALA A 51 -6.70 -4.69 -6.73
N TRP A 52 -5.42 -4.35 -6.60
CA TRP A 52 -4.32 -5.11 -7.18
C TRP A 52 -4.28 -6.57 -6.67
N TYR A 53 -4.48 -6.77 -5.37
CA TYR A 53 -4.46 -8.11 -4.77
C TYR A 53 -5.69 -8.94 -5.19
N GLN A 54 -6.87 -8.33 -5.26
CA GLN A 54 -8.09 -8.99 -5.75
C GLN A 54 -7.93 -9.46 -7.19
N PHE A 55 -7.32 -8.65 -8.06
CA PHE A 55 -7.00 -9.06 -9.42
C PHE A 55 -6.10 -10.32 -9.43
N HIS A 56 -5.04 -10.35 -8.61
CA HIS A 56 -4.19 -11.53 -8.50
C HIS A 56 -4.93 -12.79 -8.02
N LEU A 57 -5.82 -12.65 -7.04
CA LEU A 57 -6.65 -13.76 -6.56
C LEU A 57 -7.57 -14.29 -7.67
N GLU A 58 -8.13 -13.40 -8.49
CA GLU A 58 -9.01 -13.77 -9.59
C GLU A 58 -8.24 -14.48 -10.72
N ILE A 59 -7.08 -13.95 -11.12
CA ILE A 59 -6.18 -14.61 -12.10
C ILE A 59 -5.75 -15.99 -11.60
N TYR A 60 -5.43 -16.12 -10.31
CA TYR A 60 -5.10 -17.39 -9.69
C TYR A 60 -6.29 -18.37 -9.73
N ARG A 61 -7.49 -17.91 -9.36
CA ARG A 61 -8.72 -18.72 -9.39
C ARG A 61 -9.06 -19.21 -10.79
N GLN A 62 -8.77 -18.41 -11.82
CA GLN A 62 -8.96 -18.77 -13.22
C GLN A 62 -7.81 -19.64 -13.79
N GLY A 63 -6.74 -19.89 -13.03
CA GLY A 63 -5.58 -20.66 -13.52
C GLY A 63 -4.77 -19.93 -14.59
N LYS A 64 -4.91 -18.60 -14.69
CA LYS A 64 -4.26 -17.76 -15.73
C LYS A 64 -2.91 -17.19 -15.29
N SER A 65 -2.34 -17.68 -14.20
CA SER A 65 -1.03 -17.22 -13.72
C SER A 65 0.04 -17.32 -14.82
N GLY A 66 0.54 -16.17 -15.27
CA GLY A 66 1.53 -16.09 -16.36
C GLY A 66 0.95 -16.14 -17.78
N ASN A 67 -0.36 -16.32 -17.94
CA ASN A 67 -1.08 -16.36 -19.23
C ASN A 67 -2.23 -15.34 -19.23
N LEU A 68 -1.87 -14.07 -19.05
CA LEU A 68 -2.82 -12.97 -19.13
C LEU A 68 -3.13 -12.64 -20.60
N SER A 69 -4.39 -12.34 -20.89
CA SER A 69 -4.79 -11.68 -22.13
C SER A 69 -4.21 -10.27 -22.22
N SER A 70 -4.26 -9.65 -23.41
CA SER A 70 -3.84 -8.26 -23.59
C SER A 70 -4.62 -7.30 -22.68
N GLN A 71 -5.93 -7.50 -22.56
CA GLN A 71 -6.79 -6.69 -21.69
C GLN A 71 -6.41 -6.85 -20.20
N GLU A 72 -6.23 -8.08 -19.72
CA GLU A 72 -5.82 -8.35 -18.33
C GLU A 72 -4.39 -7.82 -18.06
N THR A 73 -3.52 -7.82 -19.07
CA THR A 73 -2.19 -7.23 -18.95
C THR A 73 -2.27 -5.71 -18.77
N ASP A 74 -3.13 -5.04 -19.55
CA ASP A 74 -3.32 -3.60 -19.45
C ASP A 74 -4.00 -3.22 -18.12
N GLU A 75 -4.97 -4.01 -17.66
CA GLU A 75 -5.58 -3.86 -16.34
C GLU A 75 -4.54 -4.00 -15.21
N LEU A 76 -3.71 -5.05 -15.25
CA LEU A 76 -2.64 -5.25 -14.28
C LEU A 76 -1.67 -4.06 -14.24
N ARG A 77 -1.28 -3.52 -15.40
CA ARG A 77 -0.43 -2.33 -15.48
C ARG A 77 -1.08 -1.12 -14.80
N GLN A 78 -2.35 -0.84 -15.09
CA GLN A 78 -3.08 0.26 -14.47
C GLN A 78 -3.19 0.09 -12.95
N LEU A 79 -3.41 -1.13 -12.45
CA LEU A 79 -3.45 -1.44 -11.03
C LEU A 79 -2.09 -1.22 -10.35
N ILE A 80 -0.99 -1.63 -11.00
CA ILE A 80 0.37 -1.39 -10.52
C ILE A 80 0.66 0.12 -10.48
N ASP A 81 0.36 0.84 -11.56
CA ASP A 81 0.62 2.28 -11.67
C ASP A 81 -0.15 3.05 -10.59
N ARG A 82 -1.43 2.73 -10.38
CA ARG A 82 -2.26 3.33 -9.32
C ARG A 82 -1.67 3.05 -7.94
N ARG A 83 -1.35 1.79 -7.64
CA ARG A 83 -0.76 1.39 -6.35
C ARG A 83 0.55 2.12 -6.08
N ASP A 84 1.42 2.20 -7.08
CA ASP A 84 2.75 2.80 -6.93
C ASP A 84 2.66 4.34 -6.87
N ALA A 85 1.68 4.96 -7.53
CA ALA A 85 1.38 6.38 -7.36
C ALA A 85 0.83 6.68 -5.96
N ALA A 86 -0.12 5.88 -5.45
CA ALA A 86 -0.67 6.03 -4.12
C ALA A 86 0.38 5.82 -3.03
N ARG A 87 1.28 4.83 -3.20
CA ARG A 87 2.41 4.61 -2.30
C ARG A 87 3.34 5.82 -2.26
N ARG A 88 3.70 6.38 -3.42
CA ARG A 88 4.54 7.59 -3.49
C ARG A 88 3.87 8.77 -2.81
N ALA A 89 2.60 9.02 -3.10
CA ALA A 89 1.84 10.09 -2.45
C ALA A 89 1.80 9.93 -0.92
N LEU A 90 1.59 8.72 -0.41
CA LEU A 90 1.63 8.44 1.03
C LEU A 90 3.02 8.71 1.63
N ILE A 91 4.09 8.27 0.96
CA ILE A 91 5.46 8.51 1.42
C ILE A 91 5.76 10.01 1.42
N ASP A 92 5.41 10.73 0.36
CA ASP A 92 5.71 12.17 0.20
C ASP A 92 5.05 13.03 1.28
N ILE A 93 3.88 12.63 1.79
CA ILE A 93 3.18 13.33 2.87
C ILE A 93 3.52 12.82 4.27
N THR A 94 4.19 11.66 4.38
CA THR A 94 4.61 11.12 5.67
C THR A 94 5.91 11.82 6.06
N PRO A 95 5.91 12.69 7.08
CA PRO A 95 7.12 13.36 7.51
C PRO A 95 8.11 12.32 8.04
N VAL A 96 9.37 12.42 7.61
CA VAL A 96 10.48 11.60 8.09
C VAL A 96 10.96 12.12 9.45
#